data_AF-A0A1G3SNM4-F1
#
_entry.id   AF-A0A1G3SNM4-F1
#
_cell.length_a   1.000
_cell.length_b   1.000
_cell.length_c   1.000
_cell.angle_alpha   90.00
_cell.angle_beta   90.00
_cell.angle_gamma   90.00
#
_symmetry.space_group_name_H-M   'P 1'
#
loop_
_entity.id
_entity.type
_entity.pdbx_description
1 polymer ?
#
loop_
_entity_poly.entity_id
_entity_poly.type
_entity_poly.pdbx_seq_one_letter_code
_entity_poly.pdbx_strand_id
1 'polypeptide(L)'
;MKQYTGMRKGISLVEMIIAIILFAALATIGLKYSKNYINTDLQAMKARVAAAMEQGRQLSDAYKIYTVEYGDLNQTSDLNSTASMVMTNLPVPVSEITTNTIWDYNSSISTTYTKKAFTIPVDANDSLTSDEQYCKLWNRDFNTSITELNVSAGENMGTVDGYLAAGIMNFCAGTTGTYTIFVTLP
;
A
#
# COMPACT_ATOMS: atom_id res chain seq x y z
N MET A 1 37.36 64.20 -0.82
CA MET A 1 36.70 63.19 0.04
C MET A 1 35.25 63.07 -0.42
N LYS A 2 34.82 61.90 -0.88
CA LYS A 2 33.42 61.66 -1.28
C LYS A 2 32.65 61.22 -0.03
N GLN A 3 31.63 61.99 0.33
CA GLN A 3 30.77 61.76 1.49
C GLN A 3 29.71 60.71 1.12
N TYR A 4 29.71 59.57 1.79
CA TYR A 4 28.64 58.56 1.69
C TYR A 4 27.41 59.08 2.45
N THR A 5 26.35 59.44 1.75
CA THR A 5 25.02 59.68 2.34
C THR A 5 24.23 58.38 2.33
N GLY A 6 24.29 57.64 3.44
CA GLY A 6 23.39 56.52 3.68
C GLY A 6 21.97 57.02 3.92
N MET A 7 21.05 56.75 3.00
CA MET A 7 19.61 56.93 3.25
C MET A 7 19.10 55.73 4.08
N ARG A 8 18.93 55.90 5.39
CA ARG A 8 18.00 55.07 6.16
C ARG A 8 16.57 55.46 5.75
N LYS A 9 16.01 54.79 4.74
CA LYS A 9 14.57 54.84 4.48
C LYS A 9 13.88 53.98 5.53
N GLY A 10 13.24 54.61 6.51
CA GLY A 10 12.26 53.93 7.35
C GLY A 10 11.12 53.46 6.45
N ILE A 11 10.80 52.17 6.49
CA ILE A 11 9.66 51.59 5.79
C ILE A 11 8.40 52.37 6.17
N SER A 12 7.67 52.85 5.16
CA SER A 12 6.37 53.49 5.40
C SER A 12 5.40 52.47 5.99
N LEU A 13 4.53 52.90 6.89
CA LEU A 13 3.51 52.04 7.52
C LEU A 13 2.67 51.29 6.48
N VAL A 14 2.44 51.90 5.32
CA VAL A 14 1.73 51.31 4.18
C VAL A 14 2.51 50.14 3.56
N GLU A 15 3.83 50.28 3.40
CA GLU A 15 4.69 49.24 2.83
C GLU A 15 4.77 48.02 3.76
N MET A 16 4.73 48.24 5.08
CA MET A 16 4.69 47.16 6.07
C MET A 16 3.37 46.38 6.02
N ILE A 17 2.22 47.07 5.87
CA ILE A 17 0.91 46.42 5.78
C ILE A 17 0.80 45.58 4.49
N ILE A 18 1.25 46.12 3.36
CA ILE A 18 1.24 45.39 2.09
C ILE A 18 2.12 44.15 2.17
N ALA A 19 3.30 44.25 2.79
CA ALA A 19 4.17 43.10 3.01
C ALA A 19 3.50 42.01 3.87
N ILE A 20 2.84 42.38 4.97
CA ILE A 20 2.14 41.44 5.85
C ILE A 20 1.01 40.71 5.13
N ILE A 21 0.21 41.42 4.33
CA ILE A 21 -0.89 40.81 3.55
C ILE A 21 -0.34 39.82 2.51
N LEU A 22 0.75 40.17 1.84
CA LEU A 22 1.41 39.28 0.88
C LEU A 22 1.97 38.02 1.57
N PHE A 23 2.63 38.17 2.72
CA PHE A 23 3.10 37.02 3.49
C PHE A 23 1.94 36.15 4.00
N ALA A 24 0.82 36.73 4.42
CA ALA A 24 -0.36 35.97 4.85
C ALA A 24 -1.00 35.19 3.68
N ALA A 25 -1.10 35.78 2.49
CA ALA A 25 -1.61 35.11 1.30
C ALA A 25 -0.69 33.96 0.86
N LEU A 26 0.63 34.20 0.82
CA LEU A 26 1.63 33.18 0.51
C LEU A 26 1.65 32.05 1.56
N ALA A 27 1.50 32.36 2.84
CA ALA A 27 1.39 31.37 3.90
C ALA A 27 0.10 30.54 3.79
N THR A 28 -1.02 31.15 3.41
CA THR A 28 -2.30 30.43 3.23
C THR A 28 -2.23 29.45 2.06
N ILE A 29 -1.64 29.88 0.95
CA ILE A 29 -1.36 29.03 -0.22
C ILE A 29 -0.37 27.94 0.18
N GLY A 30 0.75 28.31 0.81
CA GLY A 30 1.77 27.38 1.30
C GLY A 30 1.23 26.34 2.27
N LEU A 31 0.32 26.70 3.18
CA LEU A 31 -0.33 25.76 4.10
C LEU A 31 -1.27 24.81 3.37
N LYS A 32 -2.03 25.30 2.37
CA LYS A 32 -2.92 24.47 1.54
C LYS A 32 -2.14 23.44 0.72
N TYR A 33 -0.97 23.80 0.20
CA TYR A 33 -0.08 22.88 -0.52
C TYR A 33 0.81 22.03 0.40
N SER A 34 1.17 22.52 1.59
CA SER A 34 1.94 21.74 2.58
C SER A 34 1.10 20.61 3.19
N LYS A 35 -0.22 20.81 3.38
CA LYS A 35 -1.14 19.73 3.78
C LYS A 35 -1.18 18.59 2.77
N ASN A 36 -0.95 18.86 1.49
CA ASN A 36 -0.84 17.80 0.47
C ASN A 36 0.51 17.06 0.53
N TYR A 37 1.58 17.70 1.03
CA TYR A 37 2.90 17.08 1.20
C TYR A 37 3.05 16.32 2.52
N ILE A 38 2.28 16.68 3.54
CA ILE A 38 2.22 16.02 4.86
C ILE A 38 0.87 15.29 4.99
N ASN A 39 0.54 14.45 4.00
CA ASN A 39 -0.52 13.45 4.21
C ASN A 39 0.14 12.23 4.86
N THR A 40 0.41 12.34 6.16
CA THR A 40 1.00 11.26 6.98
C THR A 40 0.21 9.97 6.87
N ASP A 41 -1.11 10.08 6.70
CA ASP A 41 -1.99 8.92 6.61
C ASP A 41 -1.78 8.17 5.31
N LEU A 42 -1.67 8.88 4.18
CA LEU A 42 -1.34 8.25 2.89
C LEU A 42 0.07 7.63 2.90
N GLN A 43 1.05 8.28 3.52
CA GLN A 43 2.40 7.71 3.66
C GLN A 43 2.41 6.47 4.55
N ALA A 44 1.67 6.50 5.67
CA ALA A 44 1.50 5.36 6.55
C ALA A 44 0.80 4.20 5.83
N MET A 45 -0.25 4.48 5.05
CA MET A 45 -0.93 3.46 4.25
C MET A 45 0.01 2.82 3.22
N LYS A 46 0.81 3.63 2.51
CA LYS A 46 1.83 3.11 1.59
C LYS A 46 2.87 2.23 2.29
N ALA A 47 3.35 2.66 3.46
CA ALA A 47 4.31 1.88 4.24
C ALA A 47 3.73 0.53 4.69
N ARG A 48 2.47 0.51 5.13
CA ARG A 48 1.76 -0.72 5.51
C ARG A 48 1.55 -1.66 4.33
N VAL A 49 1.15 -1.11 3.17
CA VAL A 49 1.03 -1.89 1.92
C VAL A 49 2.37 -2.47 1.54
N ALA A 50 3.45 -1.68 1.56
CA ALA A 50 4.81 -2.16 1.30
C ALA A 50 5.24 -3.27 2.27
N ALA A 51 4.87 -3.17 3.55
CA ALA A 51 5.12 -4.23 4.53
C ALA A 51 4.37 -5.52 4.16
N ALA A 52 3.08 -5.45 3.83
CA ALA A 52 2.30 -6.60 3.39
C ALA A 52 2.85 -7.22 2.08
N MET A 53 3.35 -6.39 1.16
CA MET A 53 4.00 -6.85 -0.07
C MET A 53 5.26 -7.67 0.23
N GLU A 54 6.09 -7.17 1.14
CA GLU A 54 7.30 -7.86 1.55
C GLU A 54 6.98 -9.20 2.23
N GLN A 55 5.90 -9.28 3.02
CA GLN A 55 5.43 -10.56 3.58
C GLN A 55 5.00 -11.55 2.49
N GLY A 56 4.25 -11.09 1.49
CA GLY A 56 3.86 -11.91 0.35
C GLY A 56 5.06 -12.43 -0.45
N ARG A 57 6.09 -11.59 -0.63
CA ARG A 57 7.35 -11.99 -1.27
C ARG A 57 8.11 -13.03 -0.46
N GLN A 58 8.21 -12.85 0.85
CA GLN A 58 8.85 -13.84 1.75
C GLN A 58 8.14 -15.19 1.69
N LEU A 59 6.81 -15.21 1.66
CA LEU A 59 6.02 -16.44 1.51
C LEU A 59 6.22 -17.10 0.14
N SER A 60 6.30 -16.29 -0.93
CA SER A 60 6.61 -16.78 -2.27
C SER A 60 7.95 -17.50 -2.31
N ASP A 61 8.98 -16.89 -1.71
CA ASP A 61 10.33 -17.45 -1.71
C ASP A 61 10.42 -18.67 -0.79
N ALA A 62 9.76 -18.64 0.38
CA ALA A 62 9.64 -19.80 1.26
C ALA A 62 8.93 -20.98 0.57
N TYR A 63 7.86 -20.72 -0.17
CA TYR A 63 7.16 -21.76 -0.94
C TYR A 63 8.06 -22.41 -2.00
N LYS A 64 8.89 -21.63 -2.71
CA LYS A 64 9.83 -22.19 -3.69
C LYS A 64 10.85 -23.12 -3.03
N ILE A 65 11.34 -22.76 -1.84
CA ILE A 65 12.28 -23.61 -1.09
C ILE A 65 11.58 -24.88 -0.63
N TYR A 66 10.40 -24.73 -0.01
CA TYR A 66 9.60 -25.87 0.46
C TYR A 66 9.29 -26.86 -0.66
N THR A 67 8.95 -26.37 -1.85
CA THR A 67 8.57 -27.25 -2.97
C THR A 67 9.70 -28.08 -3.53
N VAL A 68 10.93 -27.55 -3.49
CA VAL A 68 12.12 -28.29 -3.91
C VAL A 68 12.43 -29.43 -2.94
N GLU A 69 12.18 -29.25 -1.65
CA GLU A 69 12.58 -30.21 -0.61
C GLU A 69 11.48 -31.20 -0.23
N TYR A 70 10.22 -30.75 -0.16
CA TYR A 70 9.10 -31.50 0.41
C TYR A 70 7.95 -31.73 -0.57
N GLY A 71 8.02 -31.16 -1.77
CA GLY A 71 6.94 -31.23 -2.76
C GLY A 71 5.83 -30.22 -2.46
N ASP A 72 4.58 -30.60 -2.67
CA ASP A 72 3.50 -29.60 -2.70
C ASP A 72 3.07 -29.12 -1.30
N LEU A 73 2.72 -27.83 -1.18
CA LEU A 73 2.25 -27.20 0.05
C LEU A 73 0.72 -27.40 0.20
N ASN A 74 0.28 -27.84 1.38
CA ASN A 74 -1.16 -28.02 1.67
C ASN A 74 -1.74 -26.89 2.55
N GLN A 75 -0.92 -26.26 3.38
CA GLN A 75 -1.31 -25.18 4.28
C GLN A 75 -0.11 -24.27 4.61
N THR A 76 -0.35 -23.00 4.98
CA THR A 76 0.74 -22.05 5.29
C THR A 76 1.62 -22.53 6.45
N SER A 77 1.03 -23.21 7.44
CA SER A 77 1.75 -23.74 8.60
C SER A 77 2.79 -24.82 8.27
N ASP A 78 2.74 -25.39 7.06
CA ASP A 78 3.77 -26.32 6.60
C ASP A 78 5.10 -25.57 6.37
N LEU A 79 5.10 -24.25 6.19
CA LEU A 79 6.33 -23.46 6.02
C LEU A 79 7.11 -23.23 7.32
N ASN A 80 6.44 -23.28 8.48
CA ASN A 80 7.08 -23.10 9.79
C ASN A 80 6.95 -24.35 10.69
N SER A 81 6.59 -25.49 10.10
CA SER A 81 6.50 -26.74 10.85
C SER A 81 7.89 -27.16 11.36
N THR A 82 7.94 -27.90 12.47
CA THR A 82 9.21 -28.44 13.00
C THR A 82 9.91 -29.42 12.05
N ALA A 83 9.20 -29.95 11.04
CA ALA A 83 9.73 -30.90 10.08
C ALA A 83 10.36 -30.23 8.84
N SER A 84 9.91 -29.01 8.51
CA SER A 84 10.36 -28.26 7.33
C SER A 84 11.27 -27.09 7.70
N MET A 85 10.91 -26.33 8.74
CA MET A 85 11.64 -25.16 9.26
C MET A 85 12.09 -24.15 8.18
N VAL A 86 11.41 -24.10 7.03
CA VAL A 86 11.76 -23.20 5.92
C VAL A 86 11.66 -21.74 6.35
N MET A 87 10.68 -21.44 7.21
CA MET A 87 10.56 -20.17 7.91
C MET A 87 10.69 -20.40 9.42
N THR A 88 11.44 -19.54 10.10
CA THR A 88 11.52 -19.55 11.56
C THR A 88 10.16 -19.21 12.19
N ASN A 89 9.44 -18.26 11.60
CA ASN A 89 8.09 -17.88 11.98
C ASN A 89 7.33 -17.42 10.72
N LEU A 90 6.01 -17.60 10.71
CA LEU A 90 5.14 -17.01 9.69
C LEU A 90 5.10 -15.48 9.84
N PRO A 91 4.83 -14.74 8.76
CA PRO A 91 4.71 -13.29 8.82
C PRO A 91 3.61 -12.84 9.80
N VAL A 92 3.93 -11.84 10.61
CA VAL A 92 2.99 -11.21 11.53
C VAL A 92 2.05 -10.31 10.74
N PRO A 93 0.73 -10.38 10.92
CA PRO A 93 -0.20 -9.59 10.15
C PRO A 93 -0.02 -8.10 10.40
N VAL A 94 -0.22 -7.29 9.35
CA VAL A 94 -0.21 -5.82 9.47
C VAL A 94 -1.57 -5.39 10.02
N SER A 95 -1.63 -5.13 11.32
CA SER A 95 -2.87 -4.91 12.08
C SER A 95 -3.78 -3.81 11.56
N GLU A 96 -3.26 -2.86 10.80
CA GLU A 96 -4.03 -1.75 10.24
C GLU A 96 -4.53 -2.01 8.81
N ILE A 97 -4.18 -3.16 8.22
CA ILE A 97 -4.70 -3.67 6.95
C ILE A 97 -5.60 -4.89 7.18
N THR A 98 -5.27 -5.75 8.16
CA THR A 98 -5.96 -7.03 8.37
C THR A 98 -6.43 -7.21 9.82
N THR A 99 -7.52 -7.95 10.05
CA THR A 99 -8.13 -8.24 11.37
C THR A 99 -7.34 -9.31 12.14
N ASN A 100 -6.03 -9.10 12.30
CA ASN A 100 -5.11 -10.09 12.88
C ASN A 100 -5.07 -11.44 12.13
N THR A 101 -5.63 -11.50 10.93
CA THR A 101 -5.59 -12.68 10.07
C THR A 101 -4.25 -12.74 9.36
N ILE A 102 -3.57 -13.88 9.46
CA ILE A 102 -2.30 -14.14 8.79
C ILE A 102 -2.53 -14.47 7.30
N TRP A 103 -1.44 -14.60 6.56
CA TRP A 103 -1.49 -15.13 5.21
C TRP A 103 -1.90 -16.60 5.20
N ASP A 104 -2.95 -16.91 4.45
CA ASP A 104 -3.49 -18.25 4.32
C ASP A 104 -3.28 -18.80 2.90
N TYR A 105 -2.90 -20.07 2.82
CA TYR A 105 -2.83 -20.80 1.58
C TYR A 105 -4.25 -21.07 1.05
N ASN A 106 -4.55 -20.55 -0.14
CA ASN A 106 -5.84 -20.68 -0.77
C ASN A 106 -5.84 -21.87 -1.74
N SER A 107 -6.31 -23.02 -1.24
CA SER A 107 -6.39 -24.26 -2.01
C SER A 107 -7.40 -24.19 -3.16
N SER A 108 -8.48 -23.42 -3.02
CA SER A 108 -9.48 -23.23 -4.07
C SER A 108 -8.88 -22.57 -5.30
N ILE A 109 -8.17 -21.45 -5.14
CA ILE A 109 -7.47 -20.79 -6.26
C ILE A 109 -6.37 -21.70 -6.80
N SER A 110 -5.65 -22.38 -5.90
CA SER A 110 -4.56 -23.29 -6.27
C SER A 110 -5.00 -24.47 -7.14
N THR A 111 -6.22 -24.95 -6.93
CA THR A 111 -6.80 -26.04 -7.72
C THR A 111 -7.47 -25.53 -8.99
N THR A 112 -8.28 -24.47 -8.90
CA THR A 112 -9.04 -23.93 -10.05
C THR A 112 -8.15 -23.38 -11.16
N TYR A 113 -7.07 -22.67 -10.81
CA TYR A 113 -6.23 -21.96 -11.78
C TYR A 113 -4.85 -22.58 -11.95
N THR A 114 -4.60 -23.74 -11.34
CA THR A 114 -3.28 -24.40 -11.34
C THR A 114 -2.13 -23.48 -10.88
N LYS A 115 -2.44 -22.46 -10.06
CA LYS A 115 -1.50 -21.45 -9.56
C LYS A 115 -1.56 -21.36 -8.05
N LYS A 116 -0.42 -21.44 -7.39
CA LYS A 116 -0.38 -21.53 -5.93
C LYS A 116 -0.61 -20.15 -5.33
N ALA A 117 -1.58 -20.04 -4.41
CA ALA A 117 -2.05 -18.75 -3.95
C ALA A 117 -1.95 -18.62 -2.43
N PHE A 118 -1.38 -17.51 -1.97
CA PHE A 118 -1.51 -17.00 -0.62
C PHE A 118 -2.47 -15.82 -0.61
N THR A 119 -3.32 -15.77 0.40
CA THR A 119 -4.35 -14.76 0.53
C THR A 119 -4.38 -14.15 1.92
N ILE A 120 -4.74 -12.87 1.99
CA ILE A 120 -4.97 -12.20 3.26
C ILE A 120 -6.13 -11.22 3.11
N PRO A 121 -7.14 -11.25 4.00
CA PRO A 121 -8.26 -10.32 3.94
C PRO A 121 -7.80 -8.92 4.32
N VAL A 122 -8.30 -7.92 3.61
CA VAL A 122 -8.13 -6.51 3.95
C VAL A 122 -9.40 -6.07 4.68
N ASP A 123 -9.33 -6.11 6.00
CA ASP A 123 -10.46 -5.81 6.89
C ASP A 123 -9.90 -5.55 8.28
N ALA A 124 -9.42 -4.35 8.58
CA ALA A 124 -8.81 -4.03 9.89
C ALA A 124 -9.53 -2.94 10.69
N ASN A 125 -10.29 -2.08 10.01
CA ASN A 125 -10.71 -0.80 10.57
C ASN A 125 -12.24 -0.62 10.65
N ASP A 126 -13.03 -1.67 10.39
CA ASP A 126 -14.49 -1.59 10.25
C ASP A 126 -14.93 -0.46 9.28
N SER A 127 -14.03 -0.04 8.40
CA SER A 127 -14.14 1.16 7.56
C SER A 127 -13.97 0.76 6.11
N LEU A 128 -15.11 0.53 5.46
CA LEU A 128 -15.20 0.16 4.04
C LEU A 128 -14.36 1.07 3.13
N THR A 129 -14.24 2.35 3.49
CA THR A 129 -13.44 3.35 2.76
C THR A 129 -11.93 3.17 2.92
N SER A 130 -11.45 2.71 4.08
CA SER A 130 -10.03 2.48 4.33
C SER A 130 -9.54 1.22 3.61
N ASP A 131 -10.34 0.16 3.65
CA ASP A 131 -9.98 -1.13 3.06
C ASP A 131 -9.87 -1.03 1.52
N GLU A 132 -10.79 -0.27 0.92
CA GLU A 132 -10.74 0.08 -0.50
C GLU A 132 -9.48 0.86 -0.87
N GLN A 133 -9.04 1.80 -0.02
CA GLN A 133 -7.81 2.58 -0.26
C GLN A 133 -6.56 1.70 -0.20
N TYR A 134 -6.47 0.77 0.74
CA TYR A 134 -5.35 -0.19 0.80
C TYR A 134 -5.29 -1.07 -0.44
N CYS A 135 -6.43 -1.59 -0.89
CA CYS A 135 -6.53 -2.43 -2.09
C CYS A 135 -6.09 -1.68 -3.37
N LYS A 136 -6.46 -0.39 -3.49
CA LYS A 136 -6.02 0.47 -4.59
C LYS A 136 -4.52 0.74 -4.58
N LEU A 137 -3.96 1.03 -3.41
CA LEU A 137 -2.52 1.22 -3.26
C LEU A 137 -1.76 -0.06 -3.63
N TRP A 138 -2.24 -1.22 -3.21
CA TRP A 138 -1.68 -2.52 -3.59
C TRP A 138 -1.66 -2.71 -5.11
N ASN A 139 -2.81 -2.54 -5.76
CA ASN A 139 -2.94 -2.73 -7.20
C ASN A 139 -2.10 -1.73 -8.02
N ARG A 140 -1.99 -0.48 -7.56
CA ARG A 140 -1.12 0.52 -8.19
C ARG A 140 0.34 0.11 -8.12
N ASP A 141 0.81 -0.31 -6.96
CA ASP A 141 2.24 -0.55 -6.74
C ASP A 141 2.73 -1.84 -7.45
N PHE A 142 1.83 -2.79 -7.76
CA PHE A 142 2.15 -3.95 -8.60
C PHE A 142 1.91 -3.77 -10.09
N ASN A 143 0.93 -2.94 -10.48
CA ASN A 143 0.56 -2.77 -11.88
C ASN A 143 0.96 -1.39 -12.40
N THR A 144 2.25 -1.22 -12.67
CA THR A 144 2.79 0.01 -13.27
C THR A 144 2.30 0.25 -14.70
N SER A 145 1.70 -0.75 -15.34
CA SER A 145 1.10 -0.65 -16.67
C SER A 145 -0.37 -0.20 -16.67
N ILE A 146 -1.08 -0.21 -15.54
CA ILE A 146 -2.39 0.41 -15.40
C ILE A 146 -2.16 1.88 -15.05
N THR A 147 -2.17 2.73 -16.07
CA THR A 147 -1.82 4.16 -16.00
C THR A 147 -2.74 5.01 -15.12
N GLU A 148 -3.87 4.49 -14.63
CA GLU A 148 -4.78 5.25 -13.77
C GLU A 148 -5.46 4.36 -12.73
N LEU A 149 -4.78 4.06 -11.62
CA LEU A 149 -5.48 3.90 -10.35
C LEU A 149 -5.35 5.22 -9.59
N ASN A 150 -6.06 6.23 -10.11
CA ASN A 150 -6.49 7.34 -9.27
C ASN A 150 -7.28 6.75 -8.11
N VAL A 151 -6.99 7.21 -6.91
CA VAL A 151 -7.58 6.73 -5.66
C VAL A 151 -9.03 7.25 -5.52
N SER A 152 -9.85 7.14 -6.57
CA SER A 152 -11.25 7.59 -6.61
C SER A 152 -12.16 6.56 -5.98
N ALA A 153 -13.03 6.96 -5.06
CA ALA A 153 -14.00 6.07 -4.42
C ALA A 153 -14.95 5.43 -5.46
N GLY A 154 -15.19 4.12 -5.35
CA GLY A 154 -16.17 3.40 -6.18
C GLY A 154 -15.65 2.76 -7.46
N GLU A 155 -14.34 2.71 -7.68
CA GLU A 155 -13.75 1.95 -8.80
C GLU A 155 -13.93 0.44 -8.58
N ASN A 156 -14.26 -0.28 -9.65
CA ASN A 156 -14.35 -1.74 -9.60
C ASN A 156 -12.94 -2.34 -9.43
N MET A 157 -12.70 -3.05 -8.31
CA MET A 157 -11.43 -3.71 -8.02
C MET A 157 -11.24 -5.03 -8.76
N GLY A 158 -12.08 -5.32 -9.77
CA GLY A 158 -11.98 -6.51 -10.60
C GLY A 158 -12.32 -7.81 -9.87
N THR A 159 -12.31 -8.91 -10.61
CA THR A 159 -12.45 -10.27 -10.08
C THR A 159 -11.13 -11.01 -10.17
N VAL A 160 -10.96 -12.04 -9.33
CA VAL A 160 -9.82 -12.96 -9.37
C VAL A 160 -9.63 -13.51 -10.80
N ASP A 161 -10.72 -13.92 -11.46
CA ASP A 161 -10.70 -14.40 -12.86
C ASP A 161 -10.07 -13.39 -13.83
N GLY A 162 -10.47 -12.11 -13.73
CA GLY A 162 -9.99 -11.06 -14.62
C GLY A 162 -8.48 -10.82 -14.49
N TYR A 163 -7.96 -10.78 -13.25
CA TYR A 163 -6.53 -10.59 -13.00
C TYR A 163 -5.71 -11.80 -13.45
N LEU A 164 -6.20 -13.01 -13.19
CA LEU A 164 -5.51 -14.23 -13.60
C LEU A 164 -5.48 -14.40 -15.12
N ALA A 165 -6.57 -14.07 -15.82
CA ALA A 165 -6.62 -14.02 -17.29
C ALA A 165 -5.66 -12.98 -17.87
N ALA A 166 -5.45 -11.85 -17.18
CA ALA A 166 -4.45 -10.85 -17.52
C ALA A 166 -3.00 -11.25 -17.15
N GLY A 167 -2.80 -12.43 -16.55
CA GLY A 167 -1.47 -12.92 -16.16
C GLY A 167 -0.88 -12.22 -14.92
N ILE A 168 -1.69 -11.50 -14.16
CA ILE A 168 -1.23 -10.75 -12.99
C ILE A 168 -1.09 -11.69 -11.80
N MET A 169 0.13 -11.76 -11.25
CA MET A 169 0.47 -12.71 -10.19
C MET A 169 0.20 -12.15 -8.79
N ASN A 170 0.22 -10.84 -8.60
CA ASN A 170 -0.06 -10.16 -7.33
C ASN A 170 -1.12 -9.10 -7.54
N PHE A 171 -2.25 -9.20 -6.84
CA PHE A 171 -3.38 -8.29 -7.00
C PHE A 171 -4.23 -8.30 -5.75
N CYS A 172 -5.05 -7.27 -5.59
CA CYS A 172 -6.12 -7.21 -4.61
C CYS A 172 -7.45 -7.17 -5.37
N ALA A 173 -8.35 -8.08 -5.04
CA ALA A 173 -9.66 -8.22 -5.69
C ALA A 173 -10.75 -8.36 -4.63
N GLY A 174 -11.99 -7.99 -4.98
CA GLY A 174 -13.11 -8.07 -4.05
C GLY A 174 -14.29 -7.19 -4.39
N THR A 175 -15.40 -7.43 -3.69
CA THR A 175 -16.59 -6.58 -3.71
C THR A 175 -16.51 -5.47 -2.65
N THR A 176 -17.37 -4.46 -2.73
CA THR A 176 -17.42 -3.39 -1.73
C THR A 176 -17.50 -3.96 -0.31
N GLY A 177 -16.49 -3.65 0.51
CA GLY A 177 -16.40 -4.11 1.89
C GLY A 177 -15.84 -5.51 2.09
N THR A 178 -15.35 -6.17 1.04
CA THR A 178 -14.70 -7.48 1.17
C THR A 178 -13.57 -7.56 0.17
N TYR A 179 -12.41 -7.06 0.58
CA TYR A 179 -11.21 -7.02 -0.23
C TYR A 179 -10.24 -8.10 0.23
N THR A 180 -9.59 -8.76 -0.71
CA THR A 180 -8.59 -9.79 -0.41
C THR A 180 -7.39 -9.55 -1.28
N ILE A 181 -6.22 -9.56 -0.66
CA ILE A 181 -4.95 -9.54 -1.35
C ILE A 181 -4.60 -10.98 -1.74
N PHE A 182 -4.15 -11.15 -2.98
CA PHE A 182 -3.72 -12.40 -3.57
C PHE A 182 -2.26 -12.29 -4.02
N VAL A 183 -1.46 -13.26 -3.60
CA VAL A 183 -0.10 -13.51 -4.08
C VAL A 183 -0.10 -14.90 -4.69
N THR A 184 -0.08 -14.95 -6.02
CA THR A 184 -0.11 -16.19 -6.78
C THR A 184 1.26 -16.49 -7.39
N LEU A 185 1.57 -17.76 -7.51
CA LEU A 185 2.83 -18.28 -8.05
C LEU A 185 2.56 -19.12 -9.29
N PRO A 186 3.46 -19.07 -10.28
CA PRO A 186 3.34 -19.86 -11.50
C PRO A 186 3.41 -21.36 -11.20
#